data_AF-A0A3G9G734-F1
#
_entry.id   AF-A0A3G9G734-F1
#
_cell.length_a   1.000
_cell.length_b   1.000
_cell.length_c   1.000
_cell.angle_alpha   90.00
_cell.angle_beta   90.00
_cell.angle_gamma   90.00
#
_symmetry.space_group_name_H-M   'P 1'
#
loop_
_entity.id
_entity.type
_entity.pdbx_description
1 polymer ?
#
loop_
_entity_poly.entity_id
_entity_poly.type
_entity_poly.pdbx_seq_one_letter_code
_entity_poly.pdbx_strand_id
1 'polypeptide(L)'
;MISLNPHLTLTVQSLGHEAQPLIIVDEVLSDPQALIAEADAAAFRTPAPGSRYPGLNAPLPQTYKTVVATELLPRLLPHFGVTPQPLPLFGFFGVATQAPDAMDVRQAAPHIDAFSLNSFASVHYLFEGDLGGTAFFRHRASGHELITPSRSYSFERAKRLELDGFDGSGEAARAQFFEPIAAIEPRFNRLIFYRAGQIHYGQVQASNPRRLTANLFFGIR
;
A
#
# COMPACT_ATOMS: atom_id res chain seq x y z
N MET A 1 9.98 17.28 15.23
CA MET A 1 8.54 17.15 15.55
C MET A 1 7.84 16.70 14.28
N ILE A 2 6.96 15.70 14.33
CA ILE A 2 6.28 15.21 13.12
C ILE A 2 5.22 16.23 12.69
N SER A 3 5.36 16.80 11.50
CA SER A 3 4.41 17.73 10.88
C SER A 3 4.49 17.65 9.36
N LEU A 4 3.43 18.08 8.66
CA LEU A 4 3.44 18.16 7.21
C LEU A 4 4.43 19.22 6.71
N ASN A 5 5.07 18.93 5.58
CA ASN A 5 5.86 19.93 4.88
C ASN A 5 4.90 20.97 4.24
N PRO A 6 5.06 22.28 4.50
CA PRO A 6 4.27 23.31 3.83
C PRO A 6 4.49 23.34 2.31
N HIS A 7 5.58 22.76 1.82
CA HIS A 7 5.94 22.65 0.41
C HIS A 7 5.70 21.26 -0.18
N LEU A 8 4.94 20.39 0.51
CA LEU A 8 4.54 19.11 -0.06
C LEU A 8 3.87 19.31 -1.42
N THR A 9 4.10 18.40 -2.36
CA THR A 9 3.47 18.44 -3.68
C THR A 9 2.53 17.27 -3.85
N LEU A 10 1.34 17.54 -4.38
CA LEU A 10 0.30 16.55 -4.62
C LEU A 10 0.12 16.36 -6.12
N THR A 11 0.29 15.13 -6.59
CA THR A 11 0.00 14.70 -7.97
C THR A 11 -1.12 13.67 -7.95
N VAL A 12 -2.10 13.83 -8.83
CA VAL A 12 -3.18 12.85 -9.02
C VAL A 12 -3.03 12.19 -10.38
N GLN A 13 -3.02 10.87 -10.38
CA GLN A 13 -3.00 10.05 -11.59
C GLN A 13 -4.29 9.22 -11.67
N SER A 14 -4.71 8.90 -12.89
CA SER A 14 -5.82 7.97 -13.14
C SER A 14 -5.27 6.58 -13.42
N LEU A 15 -5.70 5.60 -12.65
CA LEU A 15 -5.31 4.20 -12.82
C LEU A 15 -6.16 3.50 -13.87
N GLY A 16 -5.49 2.92 -14.86
CA GLY A 16 -6.09 1.99 -15.82
C GLY A 16 -7.31 2.55 -16.56
N HIS A 17 -8.24 1.65 -16.89
CA HIS A 17 -9.48 2.00 -17.59
C HIS A 17 -10.61 2.38 -16.63
N GLU A 18 -10.59 1.90 -15.37
CA GLU A 18 -11.57 2.27 -14.34
C GLU A 18 -11.31 3.68 -13.78
N ALA A 19 -10.21 4.32 -14.21
CA ALA A 19 -9.80 5.69 -13.94
C ALA A 19 -9.86 6.05 -12.44
N GLN A 20 -9.53 5.10 -11.57
CA GLN A 20 -9.50 5.35 -10.13
C GLN A 20 -8.36 6.31 -9.79
N PRO A 21 -8.58 7.29 -8.88
CA PRO A 21 -7.51 8.17 -8.47
C PRO A 21 -6.40 7.40 -7.74
N LEU A 22 -5.16 7.71 -8.09
CA LEU A 22 -3.97 7.42 -7.32
C LEU A 22 -3.32 8.76 -6.97
N ILE A 23 -3.18 9.04 -5.68
CA ILE A 23 -2.53 10.27 -5.25
C ILE A 23 -1.11 9.97 -4.82
N ILE A 24 -0.17 10.76 -5.33
CA ILE A 24 1.23 10.76 -4.96
C ILE A 24 1.50 12.08 -4.25
N VAL A 25 2.00 11.98 -3.02
CA VAL A 25 2.40 13.12 -2.21
C VAL A 25 3.90 13.04 -2.02
N ASP A 26 4.64 13.97 -2.60
CA ASP A 26 6.09 14.10 -2.43
C ASP A 26 6.41 15.11 -1.32
N GLU A 27 7.52 14.86 -0.63
CA GLU A 27 8.00 15.65 0.50
C GLU A 27 6.94 15.79 1.61
N VAL A 28 6.32 14.68 2.03
CA VAL A 28 5.15 14.67 2.93
C VAL A 28 5.44 15.37 4.27
N LEU A 29 6.53 15.00 4.92
CA LEU A 29 6.92 15.53 6.23
C LEU A 29 7.98 16.61 6.09
N SER A 30 7.91 17.62 6.97
CA SER A 30 8.93 18.67 7.08
C SER A 30 10.27 18.12 7.60
N ASP A 31 10.19 17.14 8.50
CA ASP A 31 11.32 16.42 9.10
C ASP A 31 11.01 14.91 9.11
N PRO A 32 11.28 14.19 8.01
CA PRO A 32 11.07 12.75 7.94
C PRO A 32 11.98 11.97 8.89
N GLN A 33 13.12 12.54 9.31
CA GLN A 33 14.05 11.89 10.26
C GLN A 33 13.41 11.73 11.64
N ALA A 34 12.54 12.65 12.05
CA ALA A 34 11.77 12.49 13.28
C ALA A 34 10.89 11.23 13.27
N LEU A 35 10.32 10.85 12.12
CA LEU A 35 9.51 9.63 12.02
C LEU A 35 10.38 8.36 11.96
N ILE A 36 11.57 8.45 11.35
CA ILE A 36 12.55 7.35 11.34
C ILE A 36 13.06 7.08 12.75
N ALA A 37 13.36 8.12 13.53
CA ALA A 37 13.80 7.96 14.93
C ALA A 37 12.75 7.23 15.80
N GLU A 38 11.45 7.47 15.56
CA GLU A 38 10.37 6.72 16.20
C GLU A 38 10.36 5.24 15.76
N ALA A 39 10.68 4.95 14.50
CA ALA A 39 10.81 3.58 14.01
C ALA A 39 12.03 2.88 14.63
N ASP A 40 13.18 3.55 14.71
CA ASP A 40 14.41 3.01 15.31
C ASP A 40 14.22 2.65 16.80
N ALA A 41 13.39 3.41 17.51
CA ALA A 41 13.02 3.12 18.90
C ALA A 41 11.95 2.02 19.04
N ALA A 42 11.29 1.63 17.95
CA ALA A 42 10.17 0.69 17.99
C ALA A 42 10.63 -0.77 17.96
N ALA A 43 9.86 -1.64 18.61
CA ALA A 43 10.11 -3.08 18.60
C ALA A 43 9.46 -3.74 17.38
N PHE A 44 10.23 -3.97 16.32
CA PHE A 44 9.81 -4.74 15.15
C PHE A 44 9.61 -6.21 15.48
N ARG A 45 8.48 -6.77 15.05
CA ARG A 45 8.08 -8.16 15.32
C ARG A 45 7.48 -8.80 14.09
N THR A 46 7.43 -10.13 14.09
CA THR A 46 6.63 -10.87 13.10
C THR A 46 5.17 -10.45 13.24
N PRO A 47 4.49 -10.12 12.12
CA PRO A 47 3.07 -9.79 12.12
C PRO A 47 2.21 -10.89 12.74
N ALA A 48 1.03 -10.50 13.24
CA ALA A 48 0.08 -11.44 13.81
C ALA A 48 -0.31 -12.55 12.80
N PRO A 49 -0.63 -13.77 13.29
CA PRO A 49 -1.10 -14.85 12.43
C PRO A 49 -2.22 -14.40 11.49
N GLY A 50 -2.10 -14.74 10.21
CA GLY A 50 -3.04 -14.35 9.15
C GLY A 50 -2.65 -13.09 8.37
N SER A 51 -1.68 -12.30 8.86
CA SER A 51 -1.06 -11.26 8.04
C SER A 51 -0.24 -11.87 6.90
N ARG A 52 -0.31 -11.27 5.71
CA ARG A 52 0.52 -11.63 4.55
C ARG A 52 1.71 -10.70 4.34
N TYR A 53 1.95 -9.77 5.27
CA TYR A 53 3.05 -8.82 5.15
C TYR A 53 4.41 -9.57 5.16
N PRO A 54 5.27 -9.39 4.15
CA PRO A 54 6.48 -10.19 3.95
C PRO A 54 7.68 -9.69 4.77
N GLY A 55 7.49 -9.55 6.08
CA GLY A 55 8.59 -9.11 6.96
C GLY A 55 8.14 -8.75 8.36
N LEU A 56 8.83 -7.78 8.96
CA LEU A 56 8.57 -7.33 10.33
C LEU A 56 7.75 -6.04 10.34
N ASN A 57 6.95 -5.85 11.38
CA ASN A 57 6.22 -4.60 11.58
C ASN A 57 6.34 -4.08 13.02
N ALA A 58 6.08 -2.79 13.18
CA ALA A 58 6.00 -2.12 14.46
C ALA A 58 4.86 -1.07 14.47
N PRO A 59 4.31 -0.69 15.64
CA PRO A 59 3.25 0.31 15.71
C PRO A 59 3.71 1.69 15.19
N LEU A 60 2.82 2.41 14.49
CA LEU A 60 3.06 3.82 14.16
C LEU A 60 2.82 4.73 15.37
N PRO A 61 3.62 5.80 15.53
CA PRO A 61 3.40 6.78 16.59
C PRO A 61 2.06 7.48 16.40
N GLN A 62 1.37 7.75 17.51
CA GLN A 62 0.04 8.36 17.47
C GLN A 62 0.07 9.77 16.87
N THR A 63 1.16 10.51 17.06
CA THR A 63 1.40 11.83 16.48
C THR A 63 1.36 11.80 14.95
N TYR A 64 2.05 10.85 14.31
CA TYR A 64 2.01 10.68 12.86
C TYR A 64 0.60 10.37 12.35
N LYS A 65 -0.10 9.44 13.00
CA LYS A 65 -1.49 9.10 12.64
C LYS A 65 -2.41 10.31 12.75
N THR A 66 -2.26 11.12 13.80
CA THR A 66 -3.03 12.34 13.98
C THR A 66 -2.75 13.33 12.86
N VAL A 67 -1.49 13.65 12.57
CA VAL A 67 -1.10 14.58 11.47
C VAL A 67 -1.70 14.11 10.14
N VAL A 68 -1.57 12.82 9.80
CA VAL A 68 -2.17 12.29 8.57
C VAL A 68 -3.69 12.45 8.59
N ALA A 69 -4.36 12.04 9.67
CA ALA A 69 -5.81 12.07 9.78
C ALA A 69 -6.40 13.50 9.69
N THR A 70 -5.79 14.46 10.38
CA THR A 70 -6.35 15.80 10.56
C THR A 70 -5.87 16.81 9.53
N GLU A 71 -4.70 16.60 8.93
CA GLU A 71 -4.10 17.59 8.01
C GLU A 71 -3.97 17.09 6.58
N LEU A 72 -3.59 15.82 6.39
CA LEU A 72 -3.35 15.26 5.06
C LEU A 72 -4.63 14.71 4.42
N LEU A 73 -5.34 13.81 5.09
CA LEU A 73 -6.55 13.17 4.55
C LEU A 73 -7.63 14.16 4.08
N PRO A 74 -7.85 15.33 4.74
CA PRO A 74 -8.78 16.33 4.22
C PRO A 74 -8.43 16.87 2.83
N ARG A 75 -7.16 16.80 2.44
CA ARG A 75 -6.68 17.20 1.10
C ARG A 75 -6.80 16.05 0.10
N LEU A 76 -6.75 14.80 0.56
CA LEU A 76 -6.71 13.61 -0.31
C LEU A 76 -8.10 13.08 -0.67
N LEU A 77 -8.99 12.95 0.33
CA LEU A 77 -10.29 12.29 0.16
C LEU A 77 -11.24 12.96 -0.85
N PRO A 78 -11.27 14.29 -1.03
CA PRO A 78 -12.11 14.93 -2.04
C PRO A 78 -11.85 14.43 -3.47
N HIS A 79 -10.62 14.04 -3.81
CA HIS A 79 -10.30 13.47 -5.12
C HIS A 79 -10.99 12.13 -5.39
N PHE A 80 -11.45 11.44 -4.33
CA PHE A 80 -12.21 10.19 -4.42
C PHE A 80 -13.73 10.41 -4.27
N GLY A 81 -14.18 11.67 -4.22
CA GLY A 81 -15.57 12.02 -3.95
C GLY A 81 -16.01 11.69 -2.52
N VAL A 82 -15.08 11.63 -1.57
CA VAL A 82 -15.36 11.26 -0.18
C VAL A 82 -15.14 12.47 0.75
N THR A 83 -16.12 12.75 1.59
CA THR A 83 -16.01 13.77 2.63
C THR A 83 -15.13 13.25 3.78
N PRO A 84 -14.11 14.00 4.21
CA PRO A 84 -13.31 13.64 5.37
C PRO A 84 -14.16 13.55 6.64
N GLN A 85 -13.96 12.50 7.42
CA GLN A 85 -14.56 12.36 8.74
C GLN A 85 -13.51 11.95 9.77
N PRO A 86 -13.65 12.33 11.04
CA PRO A 86 -12.78 11.83 12.09
C PRO A 86 -12.91 10.31 12.21
N LEU A 87 -11.81 9.58 12.05
CA LEU A 87 -11.80 8.14 12.24
C LEU A 87 -10.44 7.66 12.75
N PRO A 88 -10.39 6.56 13.50
CA PRO A 88 -9.13 5.95 13.87
C PRO A 88 -8.43 5.40 12.62
N LEU A 89 -7.13 5.71 12.50
CA LEU A 89 -6.27 5.08 11.50
C LEU A 89 -5.63 3.83 12.11
N PHE A 90 -5.72 2.72 11.39
CA PHE A 90 -4.85 1.57 11.63
C PHE A 90 -3.59 1.73 10.79
N GLY A 91 -2.45 1.25 11.29
CA GLY A 91 -1.22 1.26 10.52
C GLY A 91 -0.01 0.80 11.30
N PHE A 92 1.07 0.56 10.57
CA PHE A 92 2.32 0.03 11.10
C PHE A 92 3.52 0.53 10.28
N PHE A 93 4.65 0.69 10.94
CA PHE A 93 5.95 0.63 10.27
C PHE A 93 6.16 -0.78 9.74
N GLY A 94 6.66 -0.90 8.52
CA GLY A 94 6.97 -2.17 7.89
C GLY A 94 8.39 -2.18 7.35
N VAL A 95 9.07 -3.30 7.54
CA VAL A 95 10.34 -3.64 6.88
C VAL A 95 10.16 -4.98 6.20
N ALA A 96 10.26 -5.00 4.88
CA ALA A 96 10.21 -6.24 4.12
C ALA A 96 11.53 -7.00 4.26
N THR A 97 11.49 -8.15 4.94
CA THR A 97 12.67 -8.99 5.23
C THR A 97 12.66 -10.29 4.45
N GLN A 98 11.58 -10.58 3.71
CA GLN A 98 11.51 -11.71 2.79
C GLN A 98 11.75 -11.24 1.36
N ALA A 99 12.64 -11.93 0.65
CA ALA A 99 12.82 -11.73 -0.78
C ALA A 99 11.68 -12.39 -1.58
N PRO A 100 11.38 -11.94 -2.82
CA PRO A 100 10.25 -12.45 -3.61
C PRO A 100 10.25 -13.97 -3.84
N ASP A 101 11.43 -14.58 -3.93
CA ASP A 101 11.65 -16.02 -4.10
C ASP A 101 11.37 -16.84 -2.83
N ALA A 102 11.41 -16.20 -1.65
CA ALA A 102 11.06 -16.80 -0.38
C ALA A 102 9.57 -16.70 -0.03
N MET A 103 8.80 -15.94 -0.82
CA MET A 103 7.35 -15.80 -0.66
C MET A 103 6.62 -16.93 -1.39
N ASP A 104 5.54 -17.43 -0.80
CA ASP A 104 4.64 -18.32 -1.54
C ASP A 104 3.95 -17.55 -2.68
N VAL A 105 3.43 -18.29 -3.67
CA VAL A 105 2.79 -17.72 -4.87
C VAL A 105 1.64 -16.78 -4.52
N ARG A 106 0.89 -17.03 -3.45
CA ARG A 106 -0.26 -16.21 -3.04
C ARG A 106 0.16 -14.92 -2.37
N GLN A 107 1.26 -14.97 -1.62
CA GLN A 107 1.89 -13.82 -1.01
C GLN A 107 2.58 -12.94 -2.06
N ALA A 108 3.16 -13.55 -3.09
CA ALA A 108 3.81 -12.85 -4.19
C ALA A 108 2.86 -12.37 -5.31
N ALA A 109 1.60 -12.80 -5.30
CA ALA A 109 0.58 -12.34 -6.24
C ALA A 109 -0.03 -10.97 -5.82
N PRO A 110 -0.53 -10.16 -6.77
CA PRO A 110 -1.20 -8.91 -6.46
C PRO A 110 -2.44 -9.15 -5.61
N HIS A 111 -2.71 -8.25 -4.68
CA HIS A 111 -3.77 -8.37 -3.69
C HIS A 111 -4.54 -7.06 -3.54
N ILE A 112 -5.55 -7.10 -2.69
CA ILE A 112 -6.29 -5.96 -2.20
C ILE A 112 -6.26 -6.02 -0.67
N ASP A 113 -6.47 -4.88 -0.01
CA ASP A 113 -6.50 -4.80 1.46
C ASP A 113 -7.92 -4.88 2.02
N ALA A 114 -8.91 -4.41 1.26
CA ALA A 114 -10.31 -4.43 1.67
C ALA A 114 -11.26 -4.33 0.47
N PHE A 115 -12.47 -4.87 0.63
CA PHE A 115 -13.51 -4.81 -0.41
C PHE A 115 -14.34 -3.51 -0.39
N SER A 116 -14.30 -2.73 0.69
CA SER A 116 -15.18 -1.54 0.83
C SER A 116 -14.74 -0.42 -0.11
N LEU A 117 -15.68 0.20 -0.82
CA LEU A 117 -15.38 1.29 -1.75
C LEU A 117 -14.72 2.48 -1.04
N ASN A 118 -15.16 2.79 0.19
CA ASN A 118 -14.65 3.88 1.02
C ASN A 118 -13.59 3.41 2.01
N SER A 119 -12.83 2.37 1.64
CA SER A 119 -11.61 2.00 2.34
C SER A 119 -10.37 2.41 1.55
N PHE A 120 -9.34 2.83 2.27
CA PHE A 120 -8.16 3.45 1.71
C PHE A 120 -6.89 2.89 2.34
N ALA A 121 -5.83 2.89 1.56
CA ALA A 121 -4.50 2.49 1.97
C ALA A 121 -3.49 3.59 1.60
N SER A 122 -2.44 3.71 2.39
CA SER A 122 -1.26 4.50 2.03
C SER A 122 0.03 3.78 2.34
N VAL A 123 1.04 4.06 1.52
CA VAL A 123 2.42 3.62 1.75
C VAL A 123 3.30 4.86 1.71
N HIS A 124 3.94 5.19 2.83
CA HIS A 124 4.92 6.26 2.94
C HIS A 124 6.32 5.66 2.94
N TYR A 125 7.10 5.94 1.90
CA TYR A 125 8.46 5.45 1.73
C TYR A 125 9.43 6.29 2.58
N LEU A 126 10.08 5.66 3.56
CA LEU A 126 11.03 6.28 4.49
C LEU A 126 12.45 5.77 4.26
N PHE A 127 12.77 5.43 3.01
CA PHE A 127 14.06 4.91 2.60
C PHE A 127 14.56 5.58 1.32
N GLU A 128 15.87 5.50 1.12
CA GLU A 128 16.53 5.91 -0.12
C GLU A 128 16.93 4.68 -0.96
N GLY A 129 17.11 4.92 -2.26
CA GLY A 129 17.55 3.91 -3.22
C GLY A 129 16.40 3.11 -3.85
N ASP A 130 16.76 2.30 -4.83
CA ASP A 130 15.81 1.44 -5.53
C ASP A 130 15.61 0.12 -4.77
N LEU A 131 14.78 0.18 -3.73
CA LEU A 131 14.31 -1.01 -2.99
C LEU A 131 12.89 -1.40 -3.41
N GLY A 132 12.45 -0.83 -4.54
CA GLY A 132 11.17 -1.05 -5.21
C GLY A 132 9.93 -0.48 -4.51
N GLY A 133 9.02 0.00 -5.34
CA GLY A 133 7.85 0.76 -4.93
C GLY A 133 6.57 -0.07 -4.90
N THR A 134 5.52 0.43 -5.55
CA THR A 134 4.21 -0.24 -5.60
C THR A 134 3.69 -0.26 -7.02
N ALA A 135 3.35 -1.45 -7.51
CA ALA A 135 2.69 -1.64 -8.79
C ALA A 135 1.20 -1.90 -8.60
N PHE A 136 0.41 -1.46 -9.58
CA PHE A 136 -1.03 -1.61 -9.66
C PHE A 136 -1.40 -2.45 -10.88
N PHE A 137 -2.46 -3.24 -10.77
CA PHE A 137 -2.79 -4.25 -11.77
C PHE A 137 -4.26 -4.26 -12.15
N ARG A 138 -4.52 -4.78 -13.35
CA ARG A 138 -5.80 -5.33 -13.77
C ARG A 138 -5.72 -6.85 -13.66
N HIS A 139 -6.73 -7.46 -13.07
CA HIS A 139 -6.89 -8.91 -13.09
C HIS A 139 -7.43 -9.35 -14.45
N ARG A 140 -6.71 -10.23 -15.16
CA ARG A 140 -7.00 -10.56 -16.56
C ARG A 140 -8.33 -11.29 -16.73
N ALA A 141 -8.62 -12.27 -15.88
CA ALA A 141 -9.82 -13.08 -16.03
C ALA A 141 -11.12 -12.30 -15.75
N SER A 142 -11.10 -11.34 -14.83
CA SER A 142 -12.28 -10.52 -14.50
C SER A 142 -12.30 -9.15 -15.17
N GLY A 143 -11.18 -8.69 -15.72
CA GLY A 143 -11.01 -7.33 -16.26
C GLY A 143 -11.09 -6.22 -15.21
N HIS A 144 -11.02 -6.55 -13.91
CA HIS A 144 -11.18 -5.58 -12.82
C HIS A 144 -9.84 -5.00 -12.37
N GLU A 145 -9.85 -3.73 -11.97
CA GLU A 145 -8.68 -3.00 -11.48
C GLU A 145 -8.84 -2.62 -10.00
N LEU A 146 -10.04 -2.19 -9.64
CA LEU A 146 -10.52 -2.09 -8.27
C LEU A 146 -11.37 -3.32 -7.94
N ILE A 147 -11.50 -3.72 -6.68
CA ILE A 147 -12.46 -4.73 -6.22
C ILE A 147 -13.41 -4.05 -5.23
N THR A 148 -14.71 -4.27 -5.43
CA THR A 148 -15.79 -3.72 -4.59
C THR A 148 -16.56 -4.87 -3.95
N PRO A 149 -17.48 -4.62 -3.00
CA PRO A 149 -18.19 -5.70 -2.32
C PRO A 149 -19.00 -6.56 -3.31
N SER A 150 -19.59 -5.95 -4.34
CA SER A 150 -20.41 -6.65 -5.35
C SER A 150 -19.63 -7.60 -6.26
N ARG A 151 -18.31 -7.40 -6.42
CA ARG A 151 -17.44 -8.25 -7.26
C ARG A 151 -16.38 -9.03 -6.48
N SER A 152 -16.36 -8.88 -5.16
CA SER A 152 -15.39 -9.53 -4.27
C SER A 152 -15.42 -11.06 -4.38
N TYR A 153 -16.62 -11.66 -4.33
CA TYR A 153 -16.77 -13.11 -4.37
C TYR A 153 -16.27 -13.73 -5.68
N SER A 154 -16.64 -13.15 -6.83
CA SER A 154 -16.23 -13.66 -8.14
C SER A 154 -14.72 -13.51 -8.34
N PHE A 155 -14.15 -12.37 -7.93
CA PHE A 155 -12.71 -12.12 -7.96
C PHE A 155 -11.93 -13.12 -7.10
N GLU A 156 -12.27 -13.25 -5.82
CA GLU A 156 -11.58 -14.15 -4.89
C GLU A 156 -11.68 -15.62 -5.35
N ARG A 157 -12.85 -16.02 -5.86
CA ARG A 157 -13.02 -17.38 -6.41
C ARG A 157 -12.12 -17.61 -7.63
N ALA A 158 -12.07 -16.67 -8.58
CA ALA A 158 -11.22 -16.80 -9.77
C ALA A 158 -9.74 -16.83 -9.39
N LYS A 159 -9.28 -15.84 -8.62
CA LYS A 159 -7.89 -15.76 -8.13
C LYS A 159 -7.49 -17.01 -7.36
N ARG A 160 -8.36 -17.55 -6.51
CA ARG A 160 -8.08 -18.78 -5.78
C ARG A 160 -7.86 -19.97 -6.72
N LEU A 161 -8.76 -20.16 -7.69
CA LEU A 161 -8.65 -21.27 -8.66
C LEU A 161 -7.38 -21.17 -9.51
N GLU A 162 -6.99 -19.95 -9.88
CA GLU A 162 -5.76 -19.69 -10.63
C GLU A 162 -4.51 -20.03 -9.80
N LEU A 163 -4.48 -19.65 -8.51
CA LEU A 163 -3.28 -19.79 -7.67
C LEU A 163 -3.19 -21.11 -6.89
N ASP A 164 -4.29 -21.87 -6.70
CA ASP A 164 -4.30 -23.13 -5.92
C ASP A 164 -3.48 -24.26 -6.57
N GLY A 165 -3.40 -24.28 -7.90
CA GLY A 165 -2.70 -25.30 -8.69
C GLY A 165 -1.55 -24.75 -9.53
N PHE A 166 -1.12 -23.51 -9.27
CA PHE A 166 -0.08 -22.87 -10.07
C PHE A 166 1.32 -23.31 -9.63
N ASP A 167 1.98 -24.11 -10.46
CA ASP A 167 3.33 -24.63 -10.24
C ASP A 167 4.40 -23.71 -10.88
N GLY A 168 4.43 -22.46 -10.43
CA GLY A 168 5.35 -21.45 -10.94
C GLY A 168 5.72 -20.41 -9.87
N SER A 169 6.64 -19.50 -10.19
CA SER A 169 7.03 -18.43 -9.26
C SER A 169 5.93 -17.38 -9.10
N GLY A 170 6.00 -16.58 -8.03
CA GLY A 170 5.11 -15.42 -7.89
C GLY A 170 5.23 -14.39 -9.02
N GLU A 171 6.39 -14.28 -9.66
CA GLU A 171 6.58 -13.49 -10.87
C GLU A 171 5.81 -14.08 -12.06
N ALA A 172 5.89 -15.40 -12.28
CA ALA A 172 5.14 -16.06 -13.33
C ALA A 172 3.62 -15.93 -13.10
N ALA A 173 3.16 -16.07 -11.86
CA ALA A 173 1.75 -15.87 -11.50
C ALA A 173 1.29 -14.43 -11.80
N ARG A 174 2.10 -13.43 -11.44
CA ARG A 174 1.84 -12.02 -11.77
C ARG A 174 1.72 -11.81 -13.28
N ALA A 175 2.69 -12.28 -14.05
CA ALA A 175 2.70 -12.12 -15.49
C ALA A 175 1.50 -12.80 -16.18
N GLN A 176 1.11 -13.98 -15.69
CA GLN A 176 0.05 -14.79 -16.28
C GLN A 176 -1.35 -14.30 -15.96
N PHE A 177 -1.64 -13.91 -14.71
CA PHE A 177 -3.00 -13.62 -14.25
C PHE A 177 -3.29 -12.11 -14.13
N PHE A 178 -2.25 -11.28 -14.13
CA PHE A 178 -2.37 -9.85 -13.93
C PHE A 178 -1.68 -9.06 -15.05
N GLU A 179 -2.24 -7.90 -15.36
CA GLU A 179 -1.70 -6.92 -16.30
C GLU A 179 -1.29 -5.68 -15.49
N PRO A 180 -0.01 -5.25 -15.51
CA PRO A 180 0.40 -4.04 -14.83
C PRO A 180 -0.24 -2.82 -15.52
N ILE A 181 -0.85 -1.93 -14.73
CA ILE A 181 -1.50 -0.70 -15.22
C ILE A 181 -0.80 0.57 -14.75
N ALA A 182 -0.02 0.49 -13.67
CA ALA A 182 0.84 1.57 -13.19
C ALA A 182 1.92 1.01 -12.26
N ALA A 183 3.03 1.73 -12.13
CA ALA A 183 4.04 1.49 -11.11
C ALA A 183 4.54 2.82 -10.56
N ILE A 184 4.61 2.94 -9.24
CA ILE A 184 5.14 4.12 -8.57
C ILE A 184 6.48 3.77 -7.97
N GLU A 185 7.52 4.37 -8.53
CA GLU A 185 8.87 4.29 -7.99
C GLU A 185 8.93 4.86 -6.56
N PRO A 186 9.68 4.20 -5.66
CA PRO A 186 9.87 4.69 -4.32
C PRO A 186 10.74 5.95 -4.38
N ARG A 187 10.36 6.94 -3.57
CA ARG A 187 11.17 8.12 -3.32
C ARG A 187 11.14 8.40 -1.83
N PHE A 188 12.27 8.80 -1.25
CA PHE A 188 12.30 9.18 0.14
C PHE A 188 11.26 10.27 0.44
N ASN A 189 10.52 10.13 1.54
CA ASN A 189 9.46 11.07 1.97
C ASN A 189 8.28 11.20 0.97
N ARG A 190 8.07 10.18 0.12
CA ARG A 190 6.89 10.05 -0.76
C ARG A 190 5.84 9.15 -0.13
N LEU A 191 4.61 9.62 -0.11
CA LEU A 191 3.42 8.82 0.23
C LEU A 191 2.57 8.59 -1.01
N ILE A 192 2.15 7.36 -1.24
CA ILE A 192 1.09 7.02 -2.20
C ILE A 192 -0.22 6.74 -1.44
N PHE A 193 -1.34 7.11 -2.02
CA PHE A 193 -2.68 6.96 -1.44
C PHE A 193 -3.68 6.51 -2.50
N TYR A 194 -4.39 5.42 -2.20
CA TYR A 194 -5.31 4.75 -3.13
C TYR A 194 -6.44 4.03 -2.38
N ARG A 195 -7.49 3.63 -3.10
CA ARG A 195 -8.55 2.79 -2.51
C ARG A 195 -7.98 1.42 -2.14
N ALA A 196 -8.27 0.93 -0.94
CA ALA A 196 -7.79 -0.37 -0.44
C ALA A 196 -8.28 -1.57 -1.27
N GLY A 197 -9.31 -1.38 -2.11
CA GLY A 197 -9.75 -2.38 -3.09
C GLY A 197 -8.93 -2.42 -4.38
N GLN A 198 -7.99 -1.49 -4.60
CA GLN A 198 -7.18 -1.46 -5.81
C GLN A 198 -6.23 -2.65 -5.82
N ILE A 199 -6.19 -3.40 -6.93
CA ILE A 199 -5.30 -4.55 -7.05
C ILE A 199 -3.86 -4.04 -7.17
N HIS A 200 -3.00 -4.43 -6.23
CA HIS A 200 -1.65 -3.90 -6.13
C HIS A 200 -0.65 -4.93 -5.59
N TYR A 201 0.63 -4.61 -5.73
CA TYR A 201 1.74 -5.40 -5.20
C TYR A 201 2.91 -4.48 -4.83
N GLY A 202 3.45 -4.65 -3.62
CA GLY A 202 4.68 -3.99 -3.20
C GLY A 202 5.88 -4.67 -3.87
N GLN A 203 6.58 -3.96 -4.76
CA GLN A 203 7.69 -4.47 -5.56
C GLN A 203 8.98 -4.63 -4.75
N VAL A 204 8.97 -5.44 -3.69
CA VAL A 204 10.16 -5.68 -2.86
C VAL A 204 11.25 -6.31 -3.73
N GLN A 205 12.31 -5.56 -4.07
CA GLN A 205 13.37 -6.06 -4.95
C GLN A 205 14.34 -7.02 -4.24
N ALA A 206 14.65 -6.73 -2.99
CA ALA A 206 15.51 -7.56 -2.15
C ALA A 206 15.13 -7.38 -0.67
N SER A 207 15.42 -8.38 0.15
CA SER A 207 15.39 -8.20 1.60
C SER A 207 16.41 -7.13 1.98
N ASN A 208 15.91 -5.97 2.41
CA ASN A 208 16.76 -4.90 2.88
C ASN A 208 16.14 -4.29 4.14
N PRO A 209 16.81 -4.39 5.30
CA PRO A 209 16.29 -3.84 6.55
C PRO A 209 16.09 -2.32 6.48
N ARG A 210 16.69 -1.65 5.50
CA ARG A 210 16.52 -0.21 5.25
C ARG A 210 15.26 0.13 4.47
N ARG A 211 14.49 -0.83 3.93
CA ARG A 211 13.23 -0.58 3.21
C ARG A 211 12.08 -0.28 4.17
N LEU A 212 12.20 0.79 4.94
CA LEU A 212 11.23 1.22 5.94
C LEU A 212 10.04 1.91 5.28
N THR A 213 8.83 1.43 5.54
CA THR A 213 7.59 2.13 5.14
C THR A 213 6.70 2.40 6.34
N ALA A 214 5.96 3.51 6.31
CA ALA A 214 4.80 3.71 7.19
C ALA A 214 3.52 3.45 6.38
N ASN A 215 2.77 2.43 6.77
CA ASN A 215 1.58 1.96 6.05
C ASN A 215 0.33 2.29 6.87
N LEU A 216 -0.65 2.95 6.27
CA LEU A 216 -1.92 3.29 6.93
C LEU A 216 -3.10 2.69 6.18
N PHE A 217 -4.11 2.28 6.94
CA PHE A 217 -5.35 1.71 6.42
C PHE A 217 -6.53 2.24 7.24
N PHE A 218 -7.62 2.57 6.56
CA PHE A 218 -8.86 2.98 7.21
C PHE A 218 -10.07 2.80 6.30
N GLY A 219 -11.26 2.81 6.90
CA GLY A 219 -12.53 2.74 6.21
C GLY A 219 -13.49 3.82 6.71
N ILE A 220 -14.12 4.51 5.78
CA ILE A 220 -15.17 5.50 6.02
C ILE A 220 -16.51 4.77 5.80
N ARG A 221 -17.36 4.82 6.84
CA ARG A 221 -18.73 4.31 6.77
C ARG A 221 -19.63 5.26 5.99
#